data_AF-T0Z1B2-F1
#
_entry.id   AF-T0Z1B2-F1
#
_cell.length_a   1.000
_cell.length_b   1.000
_cell.length_c   1.000
_cell.angle_alpha   90.00
_cell.angle_beta   90.00
_cell.angle_gamma   90.00
#
_symmetry.space_group_name_H-M   'P 1'
#
loop_
_entity.id
_entity.type
_entity.pdbx_description
1 polymer ?
#
loop_
_entity_poly.entity_id
_entity_poly.type
_entity_poly.pdbx_seq_one_letter_code
_entity_poly.pdbx_strand_id
1 'polypeptide(L)'
;MAYFLKSRDYWQQIADNTSGIAIPNVNASKISDIRLPLAPLALQRRIVAEIEKQFSRLDQAVASLQRVKAQLKRYKASVLKAAVEGRLVETEAERPAAKAAASSPAPSLLHREVRMPREAGSPER
;
A
#
# COMPACT_ATOMS: atom_id res chain seq x y z
N MET A 1 16.42 -20.99 -26.22
CA MET A 1 17.55 -21.33 -25.30
C MET A 1 17.54 -20.50 -24.02
N ALA A 2 17.45 -19.17 -24.08
CA ALA A 2 17.52 -18.31 -22.88
C ALA A 2 16.55 -18.73 -21.73
N TYR A 3 15.30 -19.09 -22.05
CA TYR A 3 14.34 -19.53 -21.04
C TYR A 3 14.64 -20.90 -20.43
N PHE A 4 15.27 -21.82 -21.18
CA PHE A 4 15.65 -23.13 -20.66
C PHE A 4 16.74 -23.00 -19.58
N LEU A 5 17.73 -22.12 -19.77
CA LEU A 5 18.79 -21.87 -18.78
C LEU A 5 18.27 -21.26 -17.46
N LYS A 6 17.04 -20.73 -17.46
CA LYS A 6 16.35 -20.21 -16.27
C LYS A 6 15.36 -21.21 -15.68
N SER A 7 15.14 -22.34 -16.36
CA SER A 7 14.17 -23.35 -15.93
C SER A 7 14.71 -24.19 -14.76
N ARG A 8 13.79 -24.77 -14.00
CA ARG A 8 14.13 -25.69 -12.92
C ARG A 8 14.91 -26.90 -13.41
N ASP A 9 14.54 -27.46 -14.55
CA ASP A 9 15.17 -28.67 -15.11
C ASP A 9 16.64 -28.45 -15.43
N TYR A 10 17.00 -27.26 -15.93
CA TYR A 10 18.40 -26.88 -16.13
C TYR A 10 19.15 -26.81 -14.80
N TRP A 11 18.61 -26.11 -13.81
CA TRP A 11 19.25 -25.97 -12.50
C TRP A 11 19.36 -27.30 -11.73
N GLN A 12 18.41 -28.21 -11.91
CA GLN A 12 18.49 -29.56 -11.35
C GLN A 12 19.66 -30.33 -11.97
N GLN A 13 19.77 -30.31 -13.31
CA GLN A 13 20.89 -30.96 -14.00
C GLN A 13 22.24 -30.36 -13.63
N ILE A 14 22.31 -29.04 -13.39
CA ILE A 14 23.51 -28.37 -12.89
C ILE A 14 23.85 -28.83 -11.47
N ALA A 15 22.87 -28.90 -10.58
CA ALA A 15 23.07 -29.35 -9.20
C ALA A 15 23.57 -30.80 -9.14
N ASP A 16 22.97 -31.69 -9.94
CA ASP A 16 23.35 -33.10 -10.01
C ASP A 16 24.78 -33.30 -10.57
N ASN A 17 25.21 -32.39 -11.45
CA ASN A 17 26.54 -32.41 -12.05
C ASN A 17 27.60 -31.58 -11.29
N THR A 18 27.23 -30.92 -10.19
CA THR A 18 28.14 -30.11 -9.42
C THR A 18 29.14 -30.97 -8.64
N SER A 19 30.38 -30.49 -8.51
CA SER A 19 31.41 -31.15 -7.69
C SER A 19 32.23 -30.13 -6.91
N GLY A 20 32.78 -30.57 -5.77
CA GLY A 20 33.49 -29.72 -4.82
C GLY A 20 32.65 -29.42 -3.58
N ILE A 21 33.23 -29.60 -2.39
CA ILE A 21 32.55 -29.42 -1.10
C ILE A 21 32.54 -27.94 -0.67
N ALA A 22 33.64 -27.21 -0.93
CA ALA A 22 33.80 -25.82 -0.49
C ALA A 22 33.41 -24.78 -1.55
N ILE A 23 33.65 -25.06 -2.83
CA ILE A 23 33.24 -24.22 -3.96
C ILE A 23 32.56 -25.14 -4.98
N PRO A 24 31.24 -25.07 -5.12
CA PRO A 24 30.53 -25.86 -6.11
C PRO A 24 30.94 -25.41 -7.52
N ASN A 25 31.45 -26.34 -8.34
CA ASN A 25 31.86 -26.05 -9.71
C ASN A 25 31.30 -27.09 -10.69
N VAL A 26 31.03 -26.67 -11.92
CA VAL A 26 30.64 -27.51 -13.05
C VAL A 26 31.62 -27.25 -14.19
N ASN A 27 32.36 -28.28 -14.59
CA ASN A 27 33.34 -28.16 -15.68
C ASN A 27 32.67 -28.26 -17.06
N ALA A 28 33.40 -27.90 -18.12
CA ALA A 28 32.87 -27.89 -19.49
C ALA A 28 32.34 -29.25 -19.96
N SER A 29 32.98 -30.36 -19.57
CA SER A 29 32.52 -31.72 -19.91
C SER A 29 31.15 -32.02 -19.31
N LYS A 30 30.93 -31.61 -18.07
CA LYS A 30 29.64 -31.80 -17.41
C LYS A 30 28.55 -30.89 -17.96
N ILE A 31 28.92 -29.70 -18.44
CA ILE A 31 28.00 -28.81 -19.16
C ILE A 31 27.57 -29.43 -20.49
N SER A 32 28.48 -30.09 -21.22
CA SER A 32 28.11 -30.78 -22.48
C SER A 32 27.17 -31.96 -22.28
N ASP A 33 27.13 -32.53 -21.07
CA ASP A 33 26.24 -33.66 -20.73
C ASP A 33 24.81 -33.21 -20.37
N ILE A 34 24.55 -31.89 -20.31
CA ILE A 34 23.21 -31.36 -20.01
C ILE A 34 22.25 -31.73 -21.14
N ARG A 35 21.16 -32.41 -20.79
CA ARG A 35 20.10 -32.78 -21.72
C ARG A 35 19.20 -31.59 -21.98
N LEU A 36 19.13 -31.22 -23.26
CA LEU A 36 18.27 -30.16 -23.75
C LEU A 36 17.03 -30.75 -24.43
N PRO A 37 15.81 -30.56 -23.89
CA PRO A 37 14.58 -30.96 -24.58
C PRO A 37 14.31 -30.00 -25.75
N LEU A 38 14.77 -30.37 -26.94
CA LEU A 38 14.63 -29.55 -28.15
C LEU A 38 13.34 -29.88 -28.90
N ALA A 39 12.33 -29.03 -28.73
CA ALA A 39 11.09 -29.12 -29.51
C ALA A 39 11.28 -28.65 -30.98
N PRO A 40 10.36 -28.95 -31.91
CA PRO A 40 10.37 -28.39 -33.26
C PRO A 40 10.34 -26.85 -33.26
N LEU A 41 10.97 -26.21 -34.25
CA LEU A 41 11.16 -24.75 -34.29
C LEU A 41 9.85 -23.95 -34.18
N ALA A 42 8.78 -24.43 -34.82
CA ALA A 42 7.47 -23.80 -34.73
C ALA A 42 6.94 -23.79 -33.27
N LEU A 43 7.12 -24.88 -32.55
CA LEU A 43 6.73 -24.97 -31.14
C LEU A 43 7.63 -24.10 -30.26
N GLN A 44 8.93 -24.07 -30.51
CA GLN A 44 9.86 -23.19 -29.78
C GLN A 44 9.42 -21.73 -29.87
N ARG A 45 9.06 -21.25 -31.08
CA ARG A 45 8.56 -19.89 -31.30
C ARG A 45 7.25 -19.62 -30.55
N ARG A 46 6.31 -20.56 -30.58
CA ARG A 46 5.03 -20.44 -29.85
C ARG A 46 5.24 -20.36 -28.34
N ILE A 47 6.12 -21.20 -27.79
CA ILE A 47 6.46 -21.19 -26.37
C ILE A 47 7.07 -19.84 -25.98
N VAL A 48 8.04 -19.34 -26.75
CA VAL A 48 8.66 -18.03 -26.50
C VAL A 48 7.63 -16.90 -26.52
N ALA A 49 6.77 -16.87 -27.54
CA ALA A 49 5.74 -15.84 -27.67
C ALA A 49 4.77 -15.82 -26.49
N GLU A 50 4.34 -16.99 -25.99
CA GLU A 50 3.48 -17.05 -24.81
C GLU A 50 4.21 -16.61 -23.54
N ILE A 51 5.48 -16.98 -23.36
CA ILE A 51 6.27 -16.53 -22.22
C ILE A 51 6.43 -15.00 -22.24
N GLU A 52 6.82 -14.41 -23.37
CA GLU A 52 6.99 -12.96 -23.53
C GLU A 52 5.67 -12.21 -23.30
N LYS A 53 4.56 -12.74 -23.79
CA LYS A 53 3.22 -12.20 -23.53
C LYS A 53 2.90 -12.17 -22.04
N GLN A 54 3.23 -13.24 -21.29
CA GLN A 54 3.01 -13.23 -19.83
C GLN A 54 3.90 -12.22 -19.12
N PHE A 55 5.17 -12.09 -19.51
CA PHE A 55 6.06 -11.06 -18.94
C PHE A 55 5.55 -9.65 -19.21
N SER A 56 5.08 -9.36 -20.42
CA SER A 56 4.49 -8.06 -20.75
C SER A 56 3.28 -7.73 -19.87
N ARG A 57 2.42 -8.72 -19.59
CA ARG A 57 1.29 -8.55 -18.65
C ARG A 57 1.77 -8.26 -17.23
N LEU A 58 2.82 -8.94 -16.76
CA LEU A 58 3.41 -8.68 -15.45
C LEU A 58 3.99 -7.26 -15.37
N ASP A 59 4.71 -6.81 -16.39
CA ASP A 59 5.27 -5.46 -16.43
C ASP A 59 4.17 -4.39 -16.37
N GLN A 60 3.07 -4.59 -17.10
CA GLN A 60 1.90 -3.72 -17.03
C GLN A 60 1.26 -3.71 -15.64
N ALA A 61 1.12 -4.87 -15.00
CA ALA A 61 0.59 -4.99 -13.65
C ALA A 61 1.48 -4.27 -12.62
N VAL A 62 2.80 -4.45 -12.71
CA VAL A 62 3.78 -3.75 -11.85
C VAL A 62 3.68 -2.24 -12.04
N ALA A 63 3.64 -1.77 -13.29
CA ALA A 63 3.50 -0.34 -13.58
C ALA A 63 2.18 0.24 -13.03
N SER A 64 1.07 -0.50 -13.16
CA SER A 64 -0.23 -0.11 -12.59
C SER A 64 -0.15 0.01 -11.07
N LEU A 65 0.41 -1.00 -10.39
CA LEU A 65 0.57 -1.01 -8.94
C LEU A 65 1.43 0.17 -8.45
N GLN A 66 2.51 0.49 -9.16
CA GLN A 66 3.35 1.64 -8.84
C GLN A 66 2.58 2.98 -8.96
N ARG A 67 1.75 3.14 -10.00
CA ARG A 67 0.91 4.34 -10.18
C ARG A 67 -0.09 4.49 -9.04
N VAL A 68 -0.80 3.42 -8.68
CA VAL A 68 -1.77 3.42 -7.57
C VAL A 68 -1.07 3.76 -6.25
N LYS A 69 0.11 3.17 -5.99
CA LYS A 69 0.91 3.49 -4.79
C LYS A 69 1.29 4.97 -4.71
N ALA A 70 1.68 5.58 -5.83
CA ALA A 70 2.00 7.00 -5.90
C ALA A 70 0.77 7.89 -5.68
N GLN A 71 -0.37 7.54 -6.28
CA GLN A 71 -1.64 8.24 -6.08
C GLN A 71 -2.09 8.16 -4.62
N LEU A 72 -2.00 6.98 -4.00
CA LEU A 72 -2.37 6.78 -2.61
C LEU A 72 -1.54 7.66 -1.66
N LYS A 73 -0.24 7.85 -1.93
CA LYS A 73 0.61 8.77 -1.16
C LYS A 73 0.09 10.20 -1.22
N ARG A 74 -0.27 10.69 -2.41
CA ARG A 74 -0.82 12.04 -2.61
C ARG A 74 -2.18 12.20 -1.96
N TYR A 75 -3.05 11.20 -2.14
CA TYR A 75 -4.38 11.19 -1.54
C TYR A 75 -4.31 11.28 -0.02
N LYS A 76 -3.46 10.46 0.62
CA LYS A 76 -3.22 10.53 2.07
C LYS A 76 -2.80 11.92 2.53
N ALA A 77 -1.86 12.57 1.82
CA ALA A 77 -1.45 13.92 2.14
C ALA A 77 -2.59 14.95 1.98
N SER A 78 -3.40 14.83 0.93
CA SER A 78 -4.55 15.70 0.70
C SER A 78 -5.64 15.54 1.76
N VAL A 79 -5.94 14.30 2.16
CA VAL A 79 -6.91 14.00 3.23
C VAL A 79 -6.41 14.55 4.55
N LEU A 80 -5.14 14.34 4.90
CA LEU A 80 -4.57 14.88 6.14
C LEU A 80 -4.60 16.41 6.14
N LYS A 81 -4.24 17.05 5.02
CA LYS A 81 -4.33 18.50 4.85
C LYS A 81 -5.77 19.00 5.05
N ALA A 82 -6.75 18.34 4.44
CA ALA A 82 -8.16 18.67 4.63
C ALA A 82 -8.62 18.47 6.08
N ALA A 83 -8.10 17.45 6.79
CA ALA A 83 -8.39 17.20 8.20
C ALA A 83 -7.90 18.33 9.08
N VAL A 84 -6.63 18.73 8.91
CA VAL A 84 -6.00 19.79 9.69
C VAL A 84 -6.64 21.16 9.42
N GLU A 85 -7.06 21.41 8.18
CA GLU A 85 -7.75 22.65 7.80
C GLU A 85 -9.25 22.65 8.14
N GLY A 86 -9.75 21.63 8.86
CA GLY A 86 -11.14 21.56 9.31
C GLY A 86 -12.17 21.34 8.19
N ARG A 87 -11.73 21.07 6.96
CA ARG A 87 -12.59 20.88 5.78
C ARG A 87 -13.19 19.47 5.66
N LEU A 88 -12.90 18.58 6.61
CA LEU A 88 -13.47 17.22 6.65
C LEU A 88 -14.78 17.12 7.43
N VAL A 89 -15.17 18.19 8.14
CA VAL A 89 -16.39 18.27 8.94
C VAL A 89 -17.10 19.56 8.61
N GLU A 90 -18.44 19.53 8.62
CA GLU A 90 -19.28 20.72 8.45
C GLU A 90 -18.79 21.81 9.40
N THR A 91 -18.54 23.01 8.85
CA THR A 91 -18.13 24.14 9.68
C THR A 91 -19.28 24.51 10.63
N GLU A 92 -18.95 25.08 11.79
CA GLU A 92 -19.94 25.40 12.83
C GLU A 92 -21.04 26.36 12.35
N ALA A 93 -20.78 27.12 11.28
CA ALA A 93 -21.72 27.98 10.58
C ALA A 93 -22.71 27.23 9.67
N GLU A 94 -22.36 26.02 9.19
CA GLU A 94 -23.18 25.19 8.29
C GLU A 94 -23.94 24.10 9.06
N ARG A 95 -23.62 23.90 10.35
CA ARG A 95 -24.33 22.97 11.22
C ARG A 95 -25.77 23.46 11.45
N PRO A 96 -26.81 22.65 11.14
CA PRO A 96 -28.18 23.01 11.49
C PRO A 96 -28.30 23.15 13.02
N ALA A 97 -28.96 24.22 13.48
CA ALA A 97 -29.07 24.58 14.90
C ALA A 97 -29.54 23.42 15.81
N ALA A 98 -30.32 22.48 15.26
CA ALA A 98 -30.76 21.28 15.95
C ALA A 98 -29.62 20.28 16.33
N LYS A 99 -28.51 20.23 15.58
CA LYS A 99 -27.35 19.38 15.87
C LYS A 99 -26.31 20.07 16.77
N ALA A 100 -26.22 21.40 16.73
CA ALA A 100 -25.30 22.17 17.58
C ALA A 100 -25.70 22.10 19.06
N ALA A 101 -27.01 22.15 19.37
CA ALA A 101 -27.53 22.06 20.73
C ALA A 101 -27.34 20.68 21.40
N ALA A 102 -27.16 19.61 20.61
CA ALA A 102 -27.01 18.24 21.12
C ALA A 102 -25.54 17.87 21.46
N SER A 103 -24.56 18.69 21.07
CA SER A 103 -23.13 18.33 21.13
C SER A 103 -22.32 19.08 22.20
N SER A 104 -22.90 20.02 22.95
CA SER A 104 -22.21 20.62 24.10
C SER A 104 -22.58 19.88 25.39
N PRO A 105 -21.67 19.09 26.01
CA PRO A 105 -21.65 19.07 27.46
C PRO A 105 -21.08 20.43 27.87
N ALA A 106 -21.97 21.40 28.09
CA ALA A 106 -21.58 22.72 28.54
C ALA A 106 -20.82 22.60 29.88
N PRO A 107 -19.60 23.13 30.02
CA PRO A 107 -18.99 23.34 31.34
C PRO A 107 -19.62 24.54 32.06
N SER A 108 -20.90 24.83 31.83
CA SER A 108 -21.68 25.81 32.58
C SER A 108 -22.53 25.11 33.64
N LEU A 109 -21.86 24.31 34.48
CA LEU A 109 -22.28 24.03 35.86
C LEU A 109 -21.66 25.06 36.83
N LEU A 110 -21.49 26.31 36.42
CA LEU A 110 -21.08 27.37 37.33
C LEU A 110 -22.05 28.54 37.17
N HIS A 111 -22.81 28.77 38.24
CA HIS A 111 -23.78 29.84 38.47
C HIS A 111 -25.23 29.57 38.05
N ARG A 112 -25.83 28.52 38.64
CA ARG A 112 -27.27 28.50 38.92
C ARG A 112 -27.51 29.04 40.33
N GLU A 113 -28.04 30.27 40.38
CA GLU A 113 -28.90 30.86 41.41
C GLU A 113 -28.28 31.03 42.82
N VAL A 114 -28.34 32.20 43.46
CA VAL A 114 -29.57 32.83 43.95
C VAL A 114 -29.49 34.35 43.83
N ARG A 115 -30.44 34.91 43.07
CA ARG A 115 -30.90 36.29 43.25
C ARG A 115 -32.06 36.23 44.23
N MET A 116 -31.92 36.88 45.38
CA MET A 116 -33.06 37.29 46.22
C MET A 116 -32.81 38.70 46.79
N PRO A 117 -33.86 39.44 47.12
CA PRO A 117 -34.02 40.84 46.72
C PRO A 117 -33.65 41.86 47.81
N ARG A 118 -33.61 43.13 47.36
CA ARG A 118 -33.45 44.35 48.16
C ARG A 118 -34.51 44.47 49.25
N GLU A 119 -34.08 44.90 50.43
CA GLU A 119 -34.61 45.94 51.31
C GLU A 119 -33.60 46.06 52.48
N ALA A 120 -33.36 47.14 53.21
CA ALA A 120 -33.59 48.57 53.17
C ALA A 120 -32.86 49.10 54.44
N GLY A 121 -32.38 50.34 54.43
CA GLY A 121 -32.04 51.06 55.67
C GLY A 121 -30.55 51.34 55.91
N SER A 122 -30.18 52.60 55.70
CA SER A 122 -28.88 53.23 55.97
C SER A 122 -28.67 53.55 57.49
N PRO A 123 -27.71 54.41 57.88
CA PRO A 123 -26.38 54.08 58.43
C PRO A 123 -26.19 54.64 59.87
N GLU A 124 -24.93 54.82 60.33
CA GLU A 124 -24.44 55.41 61.61
C GLU A 124 -24.03 54.36 62.66
N ARG A 125 -22.83 54.34 63.26
CA ARG A 125 -21.73 55.30 63.46
C ARG A 125 -20.40 54.56 63.59
#